data_AF-A0AA96TYK7-F1
#
_entry.id   AF-A0AA96TYK7-F1
#
_cell.length_a   1.000
_cell.length_b   1.000
_cell.length_c   1.000
_cell.angle_alpha   90.00
_cell.angle_beta   90.00
_cell.angle_gamma   90.00
#
_symmetry.space_group_name_H-M   'P 1'
#
loop_
_entity.id
_entity.type
_entity.pdbx_description
1 polymer ?
#
loop_
_entity_poly.entity_id
_entity_poly.type
_entity_poly.pdbx_seq_one_letter_code
_entity_poly.pdbx_strand_id
1 'polypeptide(L)'
;MIQKATINDRNLLTNIALTSKGYWGYSNELIESWRSDLTVTSKMIEDVFVYKFLQKDKIAGFYILNQPIENKIELEMLFILPEFIGKGIGKNLLLHAFTKARNLKVNKLTLLADPNAVDFYKSQGFVIIDKKESSIPNRFLPIMQKDLIA
;
A
#
# COMPACT_ATOMS: atom_id res chain seq x y z
N MET A 1 -11.18 5.64 11.72
CA MET A 1 -9.97 5.79 12.57
C MET A 1 -8.90 4.79 12.15
N ILE A 2 -7.63 5.14 12.30
CA ILE A 2 -6.51 4.25 11.97
C ILE A 2 -6.14 3.42 13.22
N GLN A 3 -5.93 2.12 13.04
CA GLN A 3 -5.55 1.17 14.09
C GLN A 3 -4.47 0.21 13.58
N LYS A 4 -3.67 -0.36 14.49
CA LYS A 4 -2.75 -1.46 14.13
C LYS A 4 -3.57 -2.70 13.73
N ALA A 5 -3.15 -3.40 12.69
CA ALA A 5 -3.75 -4.67 12.34
C ALA A 5 -3.24 -5.80 13.25
N THR A 6 -4.03 -6.86 13.36
CA THR A 6 -3.70 -8.09 14.09
C THR A 6 -3.75 -9.27 13.13
N ILE A 7 -3.19 -10.42 13.52
CA ILE A 7 -3.18 -11.64 12.69
C ILE A 7 -4.59 -12.08 12.24
N ASN A 8 -5.62 -11.75 13.02
CA ASN A 8 -7.01 -12.05 12.69
C ASN A 8 -7.53 -11.22 11.51
N ASP A 9 -6.89 -10.10 11.17
CA ASP A 9 -7.28 -9.26 10.03
C ASP A 9 -6.75 -9.82 8.69
N ARG A 10 -5.78 -10.74 8.69
CA ARG A 10 -4.99 -11.13 7.49
C ARG A 10 -5.84 -11.50 6.27
N ASN A 11 -6.92 -12.27 6.48
CA ASN A 11 -7.80 -12.72 5.41
C ASN A 11 -8.61 -11.55 4.85
N LEU A 12 -9.06 -10.66 5.74
CA LEU A 12 -9.81 -9.47 5.34
C LEU A 12 -8.90 -8.49 4.60
N LEU A 13 -7.65 -8.29 5.04
CA LEU A 13 -6.70 -7.43 4.34
C LEU A 13 -6.36 -7.98 2.94
N THR A 14 -6.13 -9.29 2.83
CA THR A 14 -5.96 -9.97 1.53
C THR A 14 -7.17 -9.73 0.61
N ASN A 15 -8.39 -9.92 1.12
CA ASN A 15 -9.60 -9.69 0.34
C ASN A 15 -9.75 -8.23 -0.11
N ILE A 16 -9.36 -7.27 0.73
CA ILE A 16 -9.36 -5.85 0.36
C ILE A 16 -8.38 -5.59 -0.77
N ALA A 17 -7.15 -6.14 -0.71
CA ALA A 17 -6.15 -5.95 -1.77
C ALA A 17 -6.64 -6.48 -3.12
N LEU A 18 -7.20 -7.70 -3.14
CA LEU A 18 -7.79 -8.31 -4.32
C LEU A 18 -8.96 -7.48 -4.88
N THR A 19 -9.91 -7.12 -4.01
CA THR A 19 -11.10 -6.34 -4.41
C THR A 19 -10.73 -4.95 -4.92
N SER A 20 -9.74 -4.32 -4.31
CA SER A 20 -9.23 -3.00 -4.70
C SER A 20 -8.63 -3.01 -6.11
N LYS A 21 -7.96 -4.10 -6.52
CA LYS A 21 -7.47 -4.22 -7.90
C LYS A 21 -8.60 -4.28 -8.93
N GLY A 22 -9.73 -4.89 -8.59
CA GLY A 22 -10.92 -4.94 -9.46
C GLY A 22 -11.48 -3.56 -9.79
N TYR A 23 -11.29 -2.56 -8.94
CA TYR A 23 -11.70 -1.17 -9.22
C TYR A 23 -11.08 -0.60 -10.49
N TRP A 24 -9.86 -1.02 -10.84
CA TRP A 24 -9.13 -0.55 -12.02
C TRP A 24 -9.53 -1.27 -13.32
N GLY A 25 -10.50 -2.18 -13.28
CA GLY A 25 -10.97 -2.92 -14.45
C GLY A 25 -10.05 -4.08 -14.87
N TYR A 26 -9.12 -4.51 -14.01
CA TYR A 26 -8.37 -5.75 -14.25
C TYR A 26 -9.32 -6.96 -14.23
N SER A 27 -9.06 -7.93 -15.12
CA SER A 27 -9.87 -9.15 -15.16
C SER A 27 -9.65 -10.00 -13.91
N ASN A 28 -10.64 -10.84 -13.58
CA ASN A 28 -10.54 -11.73 -12.43
C ASN A 28 -9.35 -12.69 -12.57
N GLU A 29 -9.10 -13.22 -13.76
CA GLU A 29 -7.98 -14.14 -14.02
C GLU A 29 -6.63 -13.48 -13.72
N LEU A 30 -6.48 -12.21 -14.10
CA LEU A 30 -5.28 -11.45 -13.85
C LEU A 30 -5.10 -11.15 -12.36
N ILE A 31 -6.17 -10.74 -11.68
CA ILE A 31 -6.15 -10.51 -10.23
C ILE A 31 -5.79 -11.79 -9.48
N GLU A 32 -6.36 -12.93 -9.90
CA GLU A 32 -6.04 -14.23 -9.31
C GLU A 32 -4.59 -14.65 -9.54
N SER A 33 -4.01 -14.32 -10.68
CA SER A 33 -2.57 -14.53 -10.92
C SER A 33 -1.67 -13.77 -9.92
N TRP A 34 -2.17 -12.69 -9.33
CA TRP A 34 -1.47 -11.90 -8.31
C TRP A 34 -1.85 -12.28 -6.88
N ARG A 35 -2.69 -13.32 -6.67
CA ARG A 35 -3.16 -13.68 -5.33
C ARG A 35 -2.02 -13.93 -4.35
N SER A 36 -0.96 -14.61 -4.80
CA SER A 36 0.22 -14.86 -3.96
C SER A 36 0.86 -13.55 -3.50
N ASP A 37 1.08 -12.61 -4.42
CA ASP A 37 1.70 -11.31 -4.15
C ASP A 37 0.80 -10.40 -3.29
N LEU A 38 -0.52 -10.55 -3.38
CA LEU A 38 -1.51 -9.75 -2.65
C LEU A 38 -1.96 -10.39 -1.32
N THR A 39 -1.45 -11.57 -0.99
CA THR A 39 -1.79 -12.26 0.26
C THR A 39 -1.03 -11.67 1.43
N VAL A 40 -1.78 -11.11 2.39
CA VAL A 40 -1.23 -10.65 3.66
C VAL A 40 -1.05 -11.86 4.58
N THR A 41 0.19 -12.18 4.92
CA THR A 41 0.51 -13.33 5.78
C THR A 41 0.56 -12.94 7.26
N SER A 42 0.43 -13.92 8.17
CA SER A 42 0.64 -13.68 9.61
C SER A 42 2.05 -13.15 9.88
N LYS A 43 3.05 -13.70 9.19
CA LYS A 43 4.44 -13.28 9.30
C LYS A 43 4.62 -11.80 8.96
N MET A 44 3.98 -11.29 7.91
CA MET A 44 4.02 -9.85 7.59
C MET A 44 3.44 -9.00 8.74
N ILE A 45 2.32 -9.43 9.33
CA ILE A 45 1.68 -8.67 10.42
C ILE A 45 2.54 -8.65 11.69
N GLU A 46 3.31 -9.71 11.92
CA GLU A 46 4.22 -9.85 13.05
C GLU A 46 5.55 -9.10 12.84
N ASP A 47 6.11 -9.17 11.63
CA ASP A 47 7.46 -8.69 11.31
C ASP A 47 7.50 -7.21 10.92
N VAL A 48 6.42 -6.66 10.36
CA VAL A 48 6.40 -5.29 9.81
C VAL A 48 5.23 -4.44 10.32
N PHE A 49 5.14 -3.19 9.87
CA PHE A 49 4.14 -2.25 10.35
C PHE A 49 2.88 -2.31 9.49
N VAL A 50 1.82 -2.94 10.03
CA VAL A 50 0.52 -3.04 9.35
C VAL A 50 -0.55 -2.24 10.08
N TYR A 51 -1.21 -1.34 9.36
CA TYR A 51 -2.28 -0.49 9.89
C TYR A 51 -3.51 -0.50 9.00
N LYS A 52 -4.68 -0.48 9.63
CA LYS A 52 -6.01 -0.52 9.00
C LYS A 52 -6.79 0.75 9.30
N PHE A 53 -7.65 1.17 8.38
CA PHE A 53 -8.63 2.24 8.59
C PHE A 53 -10.01 1.64 8.83
N LEU A 54 -10.56 1.83 10.03
CA LEU A 54 -11.93 1.43 10.36
C LEU A 54 -12.92 2.58 10.13
N GLN A 55 -14.00 2.28 9.44
CA GLN A 55 -15.12 3.17 9.17
C GLN A 55 -16.43 2.40 9.35
N LYS A 56 -17.30 2.80 10.29
CA LYS A 56 -18.59 2.14 10.57
C LYS A 56 -18.43 0.61 10.73
N ASP A 57 -17.49 0.20 11.59
CA ASP A 57 -17.14 -1.21 11.88
C ASP A 57 -16.62 -2.04 10.70
N LYS A 58 -16.34 -1.40 9.56
CA LYS A 58 -15.73 -2.02 8.39
C LYS A 58 -14.29 -1.54 8.22
N ILE A 59 -13.38 -2.45 7.89
CA ILE A 59 -12.05 -2.07 7.40
C ILE A 59 -12.21 -1.51 5.99
N ALA A 60 -12.06 -0.20 5.85
CA ALA A 60 -12.18 0.50 4.57
C ALA A 60 -10.89 0.43 3.73
N GLY A 61 -9.76 0.13 4.36
CA GLY A 61 -8.47 0.05 3.71
C GLY A 61 -7.34 -0.18 4.71
N PHE A 62 -6.13 -0.41 4.21
CA PHE A 62 -4.96 -0.66 5.03
C PHE A 62 -3.69 -0.25 4.30
N TYR A 63 -2.59 -0.20 5.05
CA TYR A 63 -1.25 -0.17 4.49
C TYR A 63 -0.31 -1.13 5.21
N ILE A 64 0.74 -1.54 4.49
CA ILE A 64 1.88 -2.29 5.00
C ILE A 64 3.14 -1.48 4.71
N LEU A 65 3.95 -1.27 5.74
CA LEU A 65 5.19 -0.54 5.69
C LEU A 65 6.30 -1.45 6.23
N ASN A 66 7.29 -1.75 5.39
CA ASN A 66 8.39 -2.66 5.70
C ASN A 66 9.27 -2.12 6.83
N GLN A 67 10.24 -2.92 7.30
CA GLN A 67 11.26 -2.40 8.22
C GLN A 67 12.16 -1.38 7.50
N PRO A 68 12.63 -0.33 8.19
CA PRO A 68 13.62 0.58 7.65
C PRO A 68 14.89 -0.15 7.21
N ILE A 69 15.47 0.29 6.10
CA ILE A 69 16.82 -0.06 5.67
C ILE A 69 17.57 1.26 5.51
N GLU A 70 18.58 1.47 6.35
CA GLU A 70 19.29 2.76 6.47
C GLU A 70 18.32 3.93 6.70
N ASN A 71 18.28 4.90 5.77
CA ASN A 71 17.42 6.09 5.83
C ASN A 71 16.15 5.98 4.98
N LYS A 72 15.84 4.77 4.49
CA LYS A 72 14.74 4.48 3.57
C LYS A 72 13.76 3.46 4.17
N ILE A 73 12.49 3.58 3.79
CA ILE A 73 11.46 2.59 4.10
C ILE A 73 10.54 2.39 2.89
N GLU A 74 10.02 1.18 2.74
CA GLU A 74 9.12 0.85 1.63
C GLU A 74 7.67 0.72 2.12
N LEU A 75 6.77 1.41 1.43
CA LEU A 75 5.33 1.19 1.51
C LEU A 75 4.98 0.05 0.54
N GLU A 76 4.99 -1.17 1.09
CA GLU A 76 4.72 -2.42 0.38
C GLU A 76 3.30 -2.47 -0.20
N MET A 77 2.32 -2.09 0.62
CA MET A 77 0.91 -2.11 0.22
C MET A 77 0.18 -0.88 0.72
N LEU A 78 -0.73 -0.37 -0.10
CA LEU A 78 -1.76 0.59 0.28
C LEU A 78 -3.00 0.32 -0.56
N PHE A 79 -4.04 -0.22 0.06
CA PHE A 79 -5.27 -0.60 -0.63
C PHE A 79 -6.50 -0.06 0.09
N ILE A 80 -7.48 0.37 -0.70
CA ILE A 80 -8.76 0.91 -0.26
C ILE A 80 -9.85 0.12 -0.96
N LEU A 81 -10.88 -0.26 -0.20
CA LEU A 81 -12.06 -0.88 -0.77
C LEU A 81 -12.74 0.06 -1.78
N PRO A 82 -13.23 -0.45 -2.93
CA PRO A 82 -13.79 0.36 -4.00
C PRO A 82 -14.83 1.39 -3.55
N GLU A 83 -15.75 0.99 -2.67
CA GLU A 83 -16.82 1.86 -2.18
C GLU A 83 -16.32 3.01 -1.27
N PHE A 84 -15.04 3.03 -0.92
CA PHE A 84 -14.40 4.10 -0.15
C PHE A 84 -13.34 4.88 -0.93
N ILE A 85 -13.08 4.53 -2.19
CA ILE A 85 -12.19 5.30 -3.06
C ILE A 85 -12.80 6.69 -3.33
N GLY A 86 -11.94 7.71 -3.45
CA GLY A 86 -12.35 9.11 -3.60
C GLY A 86 -12.81 9.81 -2.31
N LYS A 87 -12.87 9.11 -1.17
CA LYS A 87 -13.31 9.69 0.13
C LYS A 87 -12.16 10.16 1.04
N GLY A 88 -10.96 10.30 0.51
CA GLY A 88 -9.78 10.75 1.26
C GLY A 88 -9.15 9.71 2.20
N ILE A 89 -9.64 8.48 2.27
CA ILE A 89 -9.10 7.44 3.17
C ILE A 89 -7.66 7.05 2.80
N GLY A 90 -7.37 6.86 1.51
CA GLY A 90 -6.01 6.55 1.04
C GLY A 90 -5.00 7.62 1.43
N LYS A 91 -5.38 8.91 1.32
CA LYS A 91 -4.56 10.04 1.78
C LYS A 91 -4.31 9.97 3.29
N ASN A 92 -5.34 9.70 4.10
CA ASN A 92 -5.18 9.59 5.56
C ASN A 92 -4.23 8.44 5.96
N LEU A 93 -4.38 7.27 5.34
CA LEU A 93 -3.48 6.13 5.57
C LEU A 93 -2.04 6.45 5.17
N LEU A 94 -1.84 7.10 4.03
CA LEU A 94 -0.52 7.49 3.55
C LEU A 94 0.16 8.55 4.44
N LEU A 95 -0.59 9.57 4.89
CA LEU A 95 -0.09 10.55 5.84
C LEU A 95 0.32 9.90 7.17
N HIS A 96 -0.45 8.92 7.63
CA HIS A 96 -0.09 8.13 8.81
C HIS A 96 1.20 7.33 8.58
N ALA A 97 1.38 6.72 7.39
CA ALA A 97 2.62 6.05 7.03
C ALA A 97 3.83 7.01 7.04
N PHE A 98 3.67 8.26 6.57
CA PHE A 98 4.73 9.28 6.67
C PHE A 98 5.08 9.60 8.12
N THR A 99 4.09 9.81 8.98
CA THR A 99 4.33 10.04 10.41
C THR A 99 5.05 8.85 11.05
N LYS A 100 4.64 7.62 10.72
CA LYS A 100 5.30 6.40 11.20
C LYS A 100 6.76 6.33 10.74
N ALA A 101 7.03 6.61 9.47
CA ALA A 101 8.39 6.62 8.92
C ALA A 101 9.27 7.68 9.59
N ARG A 102 8.78 8.90 9.79
CA ARG A 102 9.51 9.96 10.52
C ARG A 102 9.82 9.56 11.96
N ASN A 103 8.89 8.93 12.66
CA ASN A 103 9.10 8.42 14.01
C ASN A 103 10.17 7.30 14.06
N LEU A 104 10.40 6.61 12.95
CA LEU A 104 11.48 5.64 12.77
C LEU A 104 12.80 6.31 12.31
N LYS A 105 12.88 7.64 12.29
CA LYS A 105 14.03 8.44 11.84
C LYS A 105 14.43 8.19 10.37
N VAL A 106 13.46 7.78 9.55
CA VAL A 106 13.60 7.58 8.11
C VAL A 106 13.26 8.88 7.38
N ASN A 107 14.03 9.21 6.34
CA ASN A 107 13.82 10.43 5.56
C ASN A 107 13.39 10.20 4.10
N LYS A 108 13.30 8.93 3.66
CA LYS A 108 12.81 8.55 2.33
C LYS A 108 11.79 7.42 2.42
N LEU A 109 10.67 7.58 1.73
CA LEU A 109 9.68 6.52 1.56
C LEU A 109 9.57 6.17 0.07
N THR A 110 9.66 4.88 -0.25
CA THR A 110 9.46 4.38 -1.61
C THR A 110 8.29 3.42 -1.73
N LEU A 111 7.84 3.21 -2.95
CA LEU A 111 6.81 2.22 -3.28
C LEU A 111 6.97 1.75 -4.73
N LEU A 112 6.43 0.57 -5.00
CA LEU A 112 6.19 0.08 -6.35
C LEU A 112 4.73 0.39 -6.73
N ALA A 113 4.53 1.34 -7.63
CA ALA A 113 3.19 1.83 -7.96
C ALA A 113 2.48 0.91 -8.96
N ASP A 114 1.18 0.71 -8.74
CA ASP A 114 0.28 0.37 -9.84
C ASP A 114 0.22 1.56 -10.81
N PRO A 115 0.28 1.34 -12.15
CA PRO A 115 0.19 2.43 -13.12
C PRO A 115 -1.02 3.33 -12.92
N ASN A 116 -2.16 2.78 -12.48
CA ASN A 116 -3.38 3.56 -12.24
C ASN A 116 -3.33 4.42 -10.96
N ALA A 117 -2.41 4.10 -10.04
CA ALA A 117 -2.23 4.83 -8.78
C ALA A 117 -1.12 5.90 -8.86
N VAL A 118 -0.40 6.01 -9.97
CA VAL A 118 0.72 6.95 -10.13
C VAL A 118 0.29 8.39 -9.87
N ASP A 119 -0.83 8.83 -10.43
CA ASP A 119 -1.29 10.20 -10.29
C ASP A 119 -1.74 10.50 -8.84
N PHE A 120 -2.31 9.51 -8.16
CA PHE A 120 -2.54 9.61 -6.72
C PHE A 120 -1.22 9.86 -5.99
N TYR A 121 -0.18 9.05 -6.19
CA TYR A 121 1.10 9.26 -5.49
C TYR A 121 1.81 10.56 -5.88
N LYS A 122 1.78 10.95 -7.16
CA LYS A 122 2.31 12.26 -7.61
C LYS A 122 1.65 13.42 -6.87
N SER A 123 0.33 13.38 -6.71
CA SER A 123 -0.42 14.41 -5.96
C SER A 123 -0.03 14.49 -4.47
N GLN A 124 0.61 13.44 -3.92
CA GLN A 124 1.13 13.40 -2.55
C GLN A 124 2.63 13.73 -2.49
N GLY A 125 3.21 14.18 -3.61
CA GLY A 125 4.59 14.61 -3.73
C GLY A 125 5.59 13.46 -3.84
N PHE A 126 5.18 12.33 -4.42
CA PHE A 126 6.13 11.32 -4.90
C PHE A 126 6.61 11.65 -6.32
N VAL A 127 7.84 11.26 -6.61
CA VAL A 127 8.45 11.31 -7.94
C VAL A 127 8.79 9.90 -8.41
N ILE A 128 8.71 9.66 -9.72
CA ILE A 128 9.19 8.40 -10.31
C ILE A 128 10.72 8.47 -10.34
N ILE A 129 11.38 7.44 -9.81
CA ILE A 129 12.85 7.36 -9.77
C ILE A 129 13.39 6.21 -10.63
N ASP A 130 12.58 5.18 -10.87
CA ASP A 130 12.97 4.01 -11.63
C ASP A 130 11.71 3.21 -12.05
N LYS A 131 11.90 2.05 -12.66
CA LYS A 131 10.84 1.08 -12.99
C LYS A 131 11.34 -0.36 -12.80
N LYS A 132 10.44 -1.25 -12.40
CA LYS A 132 10.73 -2.68 -12.25
C LYS A 132 9.82 -3.49 -13.17
N GLU A 133 10.35 -4.48 -13.86
CA GLU A 133 9.51 -5.42 -14.60
C GLU A 133 8.65 -6.24 -13.62
N SER A 134 7.37 -6.37 -13.93
CA SER A 134 6.43 -7.16 -13.14
C SER A 134 6.54 -8.65 -13.50
N SER A 135 5.77 -9.50 -12.83
CA SER A 135 5.61 -10.91 -13.21
C SER A 135 4.99 -11.11 -14.60
N ILE A 136 4.36 -10.07 -15.15
CA ILE A 136 3.85 -10.06 -16.52
C ILE A 136 4.96 -9.56 -17.46
N PRO A 137 5.39 -10.36 -18.45
CA PRO A 137 6.46 -9.99 -19.37
C PRO A 137 6.18 -8.65 -20.07
N ASN A 138 7.22 -7.82 -20.20
CA ASN A 138 7.16 -6.49 -20.82
C ASN A 138 6.24 -5.47 -20.12
N ARG A 139 5.76 -5.75 -18.91
CA ARG A 139 5.01 -4.78 -18.09
C ARG A 139 5.91 -4.24 -16.99
N PHE A 140 6.14 -2.92 -17.00
CA PHE A 140 6.97 -2.23 -16.02
C PHE A 140 6.11 -1.44 -15.04
N LEU A 141 6.42 -1.57 -13.75
CA LEU A 141 5.79 -0.85 -12.65
C LEU A 141 6.71 0.29 -12.19
N PRO A 142 6.21 1.53 -12.04
CA PRO A 142 7.02 2.65 -11.58
C PRO A 142 7.47 2.47 -10.13
N ILE A 143 8.77 2.65 -9.88
CA ILE A 143 9.29 2.84 -8.53
C ILE A 143 9.21 4.33 -8.24
N MET A 144 8.51 4.68 -7.17
CA MET A 144 8.32 6.07 -6.75
C MET A 144 8.94 6.33 -5.39
N GLN A 145 9.45 7.55 -5.19
CA GLN A 145 10.05 8.01 -3.94
C GLN A 145 9.45 9.34 -3.50
N LYS A 146 9.32 9.51 -2.18
CA LYS A 146 9.10 10.79 -1.54
C LYS A 146 10.15 11.03 -0.46
N ASP A 147 10.75 12.21 -0.48
CA ASP A 147 11.56 12.70 0.63
C ASP A 147 10.63 13.21 1.74
N LEU A 148 10.89 12.78 2.98
CA LEU A 148 10.08 13.07 4.18
C LEU A 148 10.67 14.15 5.07
N ILE A 149 11.80 14.74 4.65
CA ILE A 149 12.51 15.82 5.34
C ILE A 149 11.57 17.01 5.47
N ALA A 150 11.48 17.54 6.70
CA ALA A 150 10.71 18.74 7.02
C ALA A 150 11.45 20.00 6.57
#